data_AF-A0A8J7DLI0-F1
#
_entry.id   AF-A0A8J7DLI0-F1
#
_cell.length_a   1.000
_cell.length_b   1.000
_cell.length_c   1.000
_cell.angle_alpha   90.00
_cell.angle_beta   90.00
_cell.angle_gamma   90.00
#
_symmetry.space_group_name_H-M   'P 1'
#
loop_
_entity.id
_entity.type
_entity.pdbx_description
1 polymer ?
#
loop_
_entity_poly.entity_id
_entity_poly.type
_entity_poly.pdbx_seq_one_letter_code
_entity_poly.pdbx_strand_id
1 'polypeptide(L)' 'MLADADLSGANLTDSNLNDVALRGADLTGATVADDILAEAKRCGATMPNGEQFTEGCEVD' A
#
# COMPACT_ATOMS: atom_id res chain seq x y z
N MET A 1 -7.26 -0.78 9.43
CA MET A 1 -6.54 -1.98 8.97
C MET A 1 -7.10 -2.34 7.61
N LEU A 2 -6.26 -2.40 6.59
CA LEU A 2 -6.60 -2.69 5.19
C LEU A 2 -5.72 -3.83 4.65
N ALA A 3 -5.32 -4.76 5.53
CA ALA A 3 -4.56 -5.92 5.11
C ALA A 3 -5.39 -6.76 4.12
N ASP A 4 -4.73 -7.24 3.06
CA ASP A 4 -5.32 -8.03 1.98
C ASP A 4 -6.51 -7.35 1.26
N ALA A 5 -6.66 -6.04 1.40
CA ALA A 5 -7.74 -5.29 0.76
C ALA A 5 -7.46 -5.09 -0.74
N ASP A 6 -8.52 -5.18 -1.54
CA ASP A 6 -8.51 -4.72 -2.93
C ASP A 6 -8.73 -3.20 -2.97
N LEU A 7 -7.69 -2.46 -3.32
CA LEU A 7 -7.67 -1.02 -3.53
C LEU A 7 -7.30 -0.69 -4.99
N SER A 8 -7.45 -1.65 -5.90
CA SER A 8 -7.08 -1.48 -7.30
C SER A 8 -7.88 -0.34 -7.94
N GLY A 9 -7.17 0.55 -8.64
CA GLY A 9 -7.76 1.74 -9.26
C GLY A 9 -8.33 2.80 -8.30
N ALA A 10 -8.17 2.65 -6.98
CA ALA A 10 -8.68 3.62 -6.02
C ALA A 10 -7.97 4.97 -6.14
N ASN A 11 -8.70 6.07 -5.92
CA ASN A 11 -8.11 7.39 -5.70
C ASN A 11 -7.89 7.61 -4.20
N LEU A 12 -6.62 7.71 -3.80
CA LEU A 12 -6.17 7.86 -2.42
C LEU A 12 -5.38 9.16 -2.22
N THR A 13 -5.46 10.13 -3.14
CA THR A 13 -4.66 11.37 -3.12
C THR A 13 -4.80 12.18 -1.81
N ASP A 14 -5.95 12.12 -1.16
CA ASP A 14 -6.23 12.84 0.09
C ASP A 14 -6.45 11.90 1.30
N SER A 15 -6.12 10.61 1.16
CA SER A 15 -6.30 9.63 2.21
C SER A 15 -5.19 9.74 3.27
N ASN A 16 -5.57 9.69 4.54
CA ASN A 16 -4.60 9.51 5.63
C ASN A 16 -4.30 8.02 5.80
N LEU A 17 -3.14 7.57 5.32
CA LEU A 17 -2.67 6.18 5.44
C LEU A 17 -1.51 6.02 6.44
N ASN A 18 -1.25 7.04 7.26
CA ASN A 18 -0.19 7.01 8.25
C ASN A 18 -0.44 5.86 9.24
N ASP A 19 0.57 5.01 9.45
CA ASP A 19 0.49 3.79 10.27
C ASP A 19 -0.56 2.75 9.84
N VAL A 20 -1.20 2.91 8.68
CA VAL A 20 -2.18 1.95 8.19
C VAL A 20 -1.47 0.67 7.74
N ALA A 21 -1.95 -0.46 8.24
CA ALA A 21 -1.56 -1.78 7.76
C ALA A 21 -2.19 -2.06 6.39
N LEU A 22 -1.35 -2.11 5.36
CA LEU A 22 -1.64 -2.47 3.97
C LEU A 22 -0.97 -3.80 3.59
N ARG A 23 -0.61 -4.63 4.57
CA ARG A 23 0.06 -5.92 4.29
C ARG A 23 -0.78 -6.75 3.32
N GLY A 24 -0.19 -7.16 2.20
CA GLY A 24 -0.88 -7.94 1.17
C GLY A 24 -1.96 -7.20 0.36
N ALA A 25 -2.17 -5.89 0.57
CA ALA A 25 -3.17 -5.13 -0.17
C ALA A 25 -2.81 -4.98 -1.65
N ASP A 26 -3.81 -4.92 -2.52
CA ASP A 26 -3.63 -4.66 -3.95
C ASP A 26 -3.91 -3.19 -4.27
N LEU A 27 -2.86 -2.42 -4.61
CA LEU A 27 -2.93 -1.03 -5.03
C LEU A 27 -2.74 -0.88 -6.55
N THR A 28 -2.86 -1.95 -7.34
CA THR A 28 -2.60 -1.90 -8.79
C THR A 28 -3.42 -0.79 -9.45
N GLY A 29 -2.74 0.15 -10.12
CA GLY A 29 -3.39 1.29 -10.77
C GLY A 29 -4.02 2.32 -9.83
N ALA A 30 -3.85 2.21 -8.51
CA ALA A 30 -4.32 3.22 -7.57
C ALA A 30 -3.56 4.54 -7.74
N THR A 31 -4.26 5.66 -7.57
CA THR A 31 -3.64 6.99 -7.52
C THR A 31 -3.34 7.32 -6.06
N VAL A 32 -2.07 7.31 -5.68
CA VAL A 32 -1.60 7.59 -4.32
C VAL A 32 -0.26 8.32 -4.39
N ALA A 33 -0.05 9.28 -3.49
CA ALA A 33 1.22 10.01 -3.43
C ALA A 33 2.29 9.18 -2.70
N ASP A 34 3.55 9.32 -3.10
CA ASP A 34 4.67 8.60 -2.48
C ASP A 34 4.80 8.90 -0.99
N ASP A 35 4.58 10.16 -0.59
CA ASP A 35 4.62 10.61 0.81
C ASP A 35 3.57 9.89 1.68
N ILE A 36 2.38 9.62 1.14
CA ILE A 36 1.31 8.90 1.86
C ILE A 36 1.73 7.45 2.11
N LEU A 37 2.37 6.82 1.12
CA LEU A 37 2.82 5.45 1.25
C LEU A 37 4.05 5.33 2.15
N ALA A 38 4.90 6.36 2.23
CA ALA A 38 6.13 6.39 3.03
C ALA A 38 5.88 6.00 4.50
N GLU A 39 4.72 6.38 5.05
CA GLU A 39 4.33 6.12 6.44
C GLU A 39 3.43 4.88 6.62
N ALA A 40 3.07 4.18 5.54
CA ALA A 40 2.19 3.02 5.59
C ALA A 40 2.97 1.69 5.76
N LYS A 41 2.38 0.74 6.48
CA LYS A 41 2.93 -0.62 6.65
C LYS A 41 2.49 -1.50 5.48
N ARG A 42 3.25 -1.47 4.38
CA ARG A 42 2.89 -2.01 3.05
C ARG A 42 3.62 -3.27 2.62
N CYS A 43 4.11 -4.06 3.57
CA CYS A 43 4.81 -5.31 3.25
C CYS A 43 3.94 -6.31 2.50
N GLY A 44 4.44 -6.83 1.39
CA GLY A 44 3.70 -7.75 0.54
C GLY A 44 2.55 -7.10 -0.25
N ALA A 45 2.35 -5.78 -0.14
CA ALA A 45 1.36 -5.08 -0.95
C ALA A 45 1.80 -5.03 -2.41
N THR A 46 0.85 -5.16 -3.35
CA THR A 46 1.08 -4.87 -4.76
C THR A 46 0.93 -3.37 -4.97
N MET A 47 1.96 -2.71 -5.48
CA MET A 47 2.03 -1.25 -5.64
C MET A 47 1.30 -0.78 -6.92
N PRO A 48 1.09 0.54 -7.11
CA PRO A 48 0.42 1.07 -8.31
C PRO A 48 1.01 0.62 -9.64
N ASN A 49 2.33 0.36 -9.68
CA ASN A 49 3.05 -0.14 -10.85
C ASN A 49 2.90 -1.67 -11.06
N GLY A 50 2.19 -2.38 -10.18
CA GLY A 50 2.00 -3.83 -10.21
C GLY A 50 3.12 -4.64 -9.54
N GLU A 51 4.14 -4.00 -8.98
CA GLU A 51 5.23 -4.69 -8.29
C GLU A 51 4.92 -4.89 -6.81
N GLN A 52 5.35 -6.02 -6.25
CA GLN A 52 5.17 -6.27 -4.83
C GLN A 52 6.24 -5.56 -4.00
N PHE A 53 5.81 -4.82 -2.98
CA PHE A 53 6.71 -4.20 -2.03
C PHE A 53 7.22 -5.22 -1.01
N THR A 54 8.53 -5.48 -1.03
CA THR A 54 9.19 -6.47 -0.16
C THR A 54 10.35 -5.91 0.64
N GLU A 55 10.72 -4.64 0.41
CA GLU A 55 11.82 -3.99 1.11
C GLU A 55 11.46 -3.66 2.57
N GLY A 56 12.40 -3.85 3.50
CA GLY A 56 12.20 -3.53 4.91
C GLY A 56 11.13 -4.38 5.61
N CYS A 57 10.66 -5.45 4.95
CA CYS A 57 9.70 -6.38 5.54
C CYS A 57 10.42 -7.34 6.47
N GLU A 58 10.06 -7.27 7.75
CA GLU A 58 10.44 -8.30 8.70
C GLU A 58 9.85 -9.63 8.21
N VAL A 59 10.72 -10.61 8.03
CA VAL A 59 10.34 -12.00 7.85
C VAL A 59 9.86 -12.50 9.21
N ASP A 60 8.56 -12.68 9.37
CA ASP A 60 8.00 -13.46 10.49
C ASP A 60 8.43 -14.93 10.37
#